data_AF-A0A924HWS9-F1
#
_entry.id   AF-A0A924HWS9-F1
#
_cell.length_a   1.000
_cell.length_b   1.000
_cell.length_c   1.000
_cell.angle_alpha   90.00
_cell.angle_beta   90.00
_cell.angle_gamma   90.00
#
_symmetry.space_group_name_H-M   'P 1'
#
loop_
_entity.id
_entity.type
_entity.pdbx_description
1 polymer ?
#
loop_
_entity_poly.entity_id
_entity_poly.type
_entity_poly.pdbx_seq_one_letter_code
_entity_poly.pdbx_strand_id
1 'polypeptide(L)' 'MKKSDIAMIILIASISMVVAYFVVKAIPVFQTTNEPKQVSTFKEILTGVDEPDPEVFNDGAINPTVEVFIGGATNPQSGQ' A
#
# COMPACT_ATOMS: atom_id res chain seq x y z
N MET A 1 44.12 -34.14 -28.59
CA MET A 1 42.96 -33.88 -29.48
C MET A 1 43.45 -33.19 -30.73
N LYS A 2 43.00 -33.61 -31.92
CA LYS A 2 43.37 -32.93 -33.16
C LYS A 2 42.77 -31.52 -33.12
N LYS A 3 43.40 -30.54 -33.80
CA LYS A 3 42.85 -29.17 -33.87
C LYS A 3 41.41 -29.16 -34.43
N SER A 4 41.10 -30.12 -35.30
CA SER A 4 39.76 -30.39 -35.81
C SER A 4 38.76 -30.80 -34.73
N ASP A 5 39.17 -31.63 -33.76
CA ASP A 5 38.27 -32.10 -32.68
C ASP A 5 37.87 -30.92 -31.78
N ILE A 6 38.83 -30.04 -31.48
CA ILE A 6 38.59 -28.81 -30.72
C ILE A 6 37.66 -27.86 -31.48
N ALA A 7 37.88 -27.66 -32.78
CA ALA A 7 37.00 -26.84 -33.61
C ALA A 7 35.56 -27.39 -33.65
N MET A 8 35.41 -28.71 -33.72
CA MET A 8 34.12 -29.38 -33.73
C MET A 8 33.36 -29.19 -32.40
N ILE A 9 34.06 -29.32 -31.27
CA ILE A 9 33.47 -29.10 -29.94
C ILE A 9 32.97 -27.65 -29.81
N ILE A 10 33.77 -26.67 -30.24
CA ILE A 10 33.40 -25.25 -30.18
C ILE A 10 32.17 -24.97 -31.07
N LEU A 11 32.11 -25.58 -32.26
CA LEU A 11 30.97 -25.45 -33.15
C LEU A 11 29.68 -25.99 -32.52
N ILE A 12 29.73 -27.19 -31.93
CA ILE A 12 28.55 -27.81 -31.30
C ILE A 12 28.12 -26.99 -30.07
N ALA A 13 29.07 -26.54 -29.26
CA ALA A 13 28.79 -25.76 -28.06
C ALA A 13 28.12 -24.41 -28.41
N SER A 14 28.61 -23.72 -29.43
CA SER A 14 28.04 -22.44 -29.88
C SER A 14 26.62 -22.60 -30.43
N ILE A 15 26.38 -23.61 -31.28
CA ILE A 15 25.01 -23.91 -31.77
C ILE A 15 24.08 -24.25 -30.60
N SER A 16 24.54 -25.06 -29.64
CA SER A 16 23.74 -25.45 -28.46
C SER A 16 23.34 -24.24 -27.62
N MET A 17 24.25 -23.27 -27.45
CA MET A 17 23.97 -22.04 -26.70
C MET A 17 22.91 -21.17 -27.38
N VAL A 18 22.96 -21.06 -28.71
CA VAL A 18 21.95 -20.34 -29.49
C VAL A 18 20.58 -21.00 -29.33
N VAL A 19 20.50 -22.32 -29.49
CA VAL A 19 19.24 -23.06 -29.32
C VAL A 19 18.68 -22.89 -27.90
N ALA A 20 19.53 -23.05 -26.88
CA ALA A 20 19.12 -22.89 -25.48
C ALA A 20 18.54 -21.51 -25.19
N TYR A 21 19.13 -20.44 -25.74
CA TYR A 21 18.62 -19.08 -25.58
C TYR A 21 17.19 -18.92 -26.10
N PHE A 22 16.90 -19.45 -27.29
CA PHE A 22 15.56 -19.38 -27.87
C PHE A 22 14.55 -20.25 -27.11
N VAL A 23 14.95 -21.44 -26.67
CA VAL A 23 14.08 -22.32 -25.87
C VAL A 23 13.67 -21.63 -24.56
N VAL A 24 14.63 -21.05 -23.81
CA VAL A 24 14.33 -20.37 -22.55
C VAL A 24 13.40 -19.16 -22.78
N LYS A 25 13.63 -18.39 -23.84
CA LYS A 25 12.76 -17.25 -24.21
C LYS A 25 11.34 -17.64 -24.60
N ALA A 26 11.15 -18.84 -25.14
CA ALA A 26 9.84 -19.34 -25.57
C ALA A 26 8.96 -19.75 -24.38
N ILE A 27 9.53 -19.99 -23.20
CA ILE A 27 8.77 -20.37 -22.01
C ILE A 27 8.17 -19.10 -21.37
N PRO A 28 6.83 -18.98 -21.27
CA PRO A 28 6.17 -17.77 -20.77
C PRO A 28 6.57 -17.36 -19.34
N VAL A 29 6.97 -18.31 -18.49
CA VAL A 29 7.38 -18.02 -17.10
C VAL A 29 8.64 -17.16 -17.00
N PHE A 30 9.51 -17.21 -18.02
CA PHE A 30 10.74 -16.41 -18.08
C PHE A 30 10.56 -15.11 -18.85
N GLN A 31 9.36 -14.87 -19.40
CA GLN A 31 9.05 -13.62 -20.07
C GLN A 31 8.67 -12.57 -19.01
N THR A 32 9.46 -11.50 -18.94
CA THR A 32 9.13 -10.36 -18.10
C THR A 32 7.94 -9.65 -18.75
N THR A 33 6.77 -9.73 -18.13
CA THR A 33 5.66 -8.87 -18.54
C THR A 33 5.98 -7.44 -18.13
N ASN A 34 6.01 -6.53 -19.10
CA ASN A 34 6.09 -5.08 -18.84
C ASN A 34 4.74 -4.51 -18.40
N GLU A 35 3.73 -5.36 -18.19
CA GLU A 35 2.44 -4.92 -17.73
C GLU A 35 2.55 -4.43 -16.28
N PRO A 36 2.24 -3.15 -16.02
CA PRO A 36 2.22 -2.64 -14.66
C PRO A 36 1.20 -3.45 -13.88
N LYS A 37 1.66 -4.17 -12.85
CA LYS A 37 0.75 -4.89 -11.97
C LYS A 37 -0.13 -3.87 -11.27
N GLN A 38 -1.45 -4.03 -11.42
CA GLN A 38 -2.44 -3.20 -10.75
C GLN A 38 -2.34 -3.49 -9.25
N VAL A 39 -1.76 -2.55 -8.50
CA VAL A 39 -1.66 -2.61 -7.05
C VAL A 39 -2.78 -1.80 -6.43
N SER A 40 -3.32 -2.29 -5.32
CA SER A 40 -4.28 -1.53 -4.52
C SER A 40 -3.62 -0.25 -4.03
N THR A 41 -4.02 0.88 -4.61
CA THR A 41 -3.57 2.21 -4.16
C THR A 41 -4.57 2.69 -3.11
N PHE A 42 -4.08 3.27 -2.02
CA PHE A 42 -4.96 3.82 -0.99
C PHE A 42 -5.79 4.98 -1.56
N LYS A 43 -7.06 5.06 -1.15
CA LYS A 43 -7.91 6.21 -1.43
C LYS A 43 -7.35 7.41 -0.64
N GLU A 44 -7.22 8.55 -1.30
CA GLU A 44 -6.77 9.79 -0.67
C GLU A 44 -7.67 10.12 0.54
N ILE A 45 -7.04 10.36 1.69
CA ILE A 45 -7.74 10.83 2.88
C ILE A 45 -7.96 12.32 2.68
N LEU A 46 -9.16 12.70 2.26
CA LEU A 46 -9.54 14.11 2.15
C LEU A 46 -9.50 14.74 3.54
N THR A 47 -8.81 15.87 3.68
CA THR A 47 -8.71 16.63 4.93
C THR A 47 -9.98 17.42 5.27
N GLY A 48 -11.09 17.10 4.61
CA GLY A 48 -12.38 17.74 4.87
C GLY A 48 -12.84 17.35 6.27
N VAL A 49 -12.96 18.34 7.15
CA VAL A 49 -13.66 18.22 8.42
C VAL A 49 -15.06 18.76 8.17
N ASP A 50 -16.07 17.92 8.36
CA ASP A 50 -17.46 18.34 8.25
C ASP A 50 -17.79 19.31 9.39
N GLU A 51 -18.62 20.31 9.10
CA GLU A 51 -19.05 21.29 10.10
C GLU A 51 -19.92 20.58 11.16
N PRO A 52 -19.68 20.83 12.45
CA PRO A 52 -20.47 20.20 13.51
C PRO A 52 -21.94 20.60 13.44
N ASP A 53 -22.82 19.68 13.83
CA ASP A 53 -24.26 19.91 13.82
C ASP A 53 -24.62 21.12 14.71
N PRO A 54 -25.21 22.19 14.14
CA PRO A 54 -25.54 23.40 14.90
C PRO A 54 -26.63 23.15 15.95
N GLU A 55 -27.46 22.12 15.82
CA GLU A 55 -28.45 21.79 16.86
C GLU A 55 -27.77 21.29 18.15
N VAL A 56 -26.59 20.68 18.04
CA VAL A 56 -25.82 20.14 19.16
C VAL A 56 -24.71 21.08 19.59
N PHE A 57 -24.01 21.69 18.64
CA PHE A 57 -22.86 22.56 18.85
C PHE A 57 -23.25 24.04 18.63
N ASN A 58 -24.13 24.54 19.49
CA ASN A 58 -24.51 25.96 19.53
C ASN A 58 -24.06 26.63 20.83
N ASP A 59 -24.08 27.96 20.83
CA ASP A 59 -23.71 28.80 21.98
C ASP A 59 -24.60 28.58 23.21
N GLY A 60 -25.81 28.03 23.03
CA GLY A 60 -26.72 27.68 24.10
C GLY A 60 -26.54 26.25 24.65
N ALA A 61 -25.65 25.45 24.07
CA ALA A 61 -25.41 24.08 24.51
C ALA A 61 -24.73 24.04 25.89
N ILE A 62 -25.18 23.12 26.75
CA ILE A 62 -24.56 22.91 28.07
C ILE A 62 -23.16 22.36 27.87
N ASN A 63 -22.14 23.08 28.38
CA ASN A 63 -20.77 22.61 28.35
C ASN A 63 -20.56 21.51 29.42
N PRO A 64 -20.34 20.24 29.03
CA PRO A 64 -20.16 19.15 29.98
C PRO A 64 -18.74 19.11 30.59
N THR A 65 -17.79 19.92 30.10
CA THR A 65 -16.38 19.92 30.57
C THR A 65 -16.16 20.84 31.78
N VAL A 66 -17.21 21.09 32.57
CA VAL A 66 -17.09 21.91 33.78
C VAL A 66 -16.50 21.09 34.92
N GLU A 67 -15.56 21.69 35.64
CA GLU A 67 -14.94 21.08 36.81
C GLU A 67 -15.93 21.06 37.98
N VAL A 68 -16.24 19.87 38.50
CA VAL A 68 -17.17 19.71 39.64
C VAL A 68 -16.38 19.31 40.88
N PHE A 69 -16.43 20.15 41.91
CA PHE A 69 -15.84 19.86 43.21
C PHE A 69 -16.85 19.15 44.12
N ILE A 70 -16.61 17.86 44.39
CA ILE A 70 -17.43 17.10 45.36
C ILE A 70 -16.91 17.41 46.78
N GLY A 71 -17.71 18.14 47.57
CA GLY A 71 -17.47 18.36 49.01
C GLY A 71 -17.21 19.81 49.46
N GLY A 72 -17.34 20.82 48.58
CA GLY A 72 -17.23 22.25 48.93
C GLY A 72 -18.60 22.90 49.18
N ALA A 73 -18.71 23.75 50.20
CA ALA A 73 -19.99 24.29 50.73
C ALA A 73 -20.71 25.36 49.87
N THR A 74 -20.67 25.25 48.55
CA THR A 74 -21.51 26.06 47.65
C THR A 74 -22.01 25.18 46.52
N ASN A 75 -23.13 24.50 46.73
CA ASN A 75 -23.96 23.92 45.69
C ASN A 75 -24.83 25.04 45.09
N PRO A 76 -24.64 25.48 43.83
CA PRO A 76 -25.72 26.10 43.09
C PRO A 76 -26.62 25.00 42.54
N GLN A 77 -27.76 24.84 43.21
CA GLN A 77 -29.02 24.26 42.70
C GLN A 77 -29.05 22.79 42.28
N SER A 78 -29.56 22.02 43.24
CA SER A 78 -30.54 20.94 43.04
C SER A 78 -31.51 21.20 41.88
N GLY A 79 -31.62 20.23 40.97
CA GLY A 79 -32.72 20.16 40.02
C GLY A 79 -34.05 19.86 40.73
N GLN A 80 -34.94 20.86 40.71
CA GLN A 80 -36.37 20.74 40.41
C GLN A 80 -36.77 21.99 39.62
#